data_AF-A0A972HTH3-F1
#
_entry.id   AF-A0A972HTH3-F1
#
_cell.length_a   1.000
_cell.length_b   1.000
_cell.length_c   1.000
_cell.angle_alpha   90.00
_cell.angle_beta   90.00
_cell.angle_gamma   90.00
#
_symmetry.space_group_name_H-M   'P 1'
#
loop_
_entity.id
_entity.type
_entity.pdbx_description
1 polymer ?
#
loop_
_entity_poly.entity_id
_entity_poly.type
_entity_poly.pdbx_seq_one_letter_code
_entity_poly.pdbx_strand_id
1 'polypeptide(L)' 'MYNYDIIYLEKKAEELGFIRDTLEKVTRLADILEYFNTSPILKDSLALKGGTAINLTIFNLPRLSVDIDMDYQI' A
#
# COMPACT_ATOMS: atom_id res chain seq x y z
N MET A 1 -9.98 -11.35 7.34
CA MET A 1 -8.83 -11.78 6.51
C MET A 1 -9.25 -11.57 5.07
N TYR A 2 -8.64 -10.63 4.36
CA TYR A 2 -9.02 -10.32 2.98
C TYR A 2 -8.75 -11.54 2.10
N ASN A 3 -9.82 -12.15 1.60
CA ASN A 3 -9.74 -13.14 0.53
C ASN A 3 -9.51 -12.37 -0.76
N TYR A 4 -8.25 -12.06 -1.06
CA TYR A 4 -7.94 -11.59 -2.40
C TYR A 4 -8.12 -12.77 -3.36
N ASP A 5 -8.97 -12.56 -4.36
CA ASP A 5 -9.10 -13.48 -5.46
C ASP A 5 -7.79 -13.48 -6.25
N ILE A 6 -7.05 -14.60 -6.18
CA ILE A 6 -5.76 -14.79 -6.84
C ILE A 6 -5.91 -14.59 -8.36
N ILE A 7 -7.01 -15.04 -8.95
CA ILE A 7 -7.27 -14.93 -10.39
C ILE A 7 -7.47 -13.47 -10.77
N TYR A 8 -8.18 -12.72 -9.94
CA TYR A 8 -8.35 -11.28 -10.13
C TYR A 8 -7.01 -10.54 -10.07
N LEU A 9 -6.20 -10.82 -9.04
CA LEU A 9 -4.90 -10.16 -8.86
C LEU A 9 -3.92 -10.49 -9.98
N GLU A 10 -3.92 -11.72 -10.48
CA GLU A 10 -3.09 -12.14 -11.61
C GLU A 10 -3.44 -11.36 -12.88
N LYS A 11 -4.73 -11.32 -13.25
CA LYS A 11 -5.20 -10.54 -14.40
C LYS A 11 -4.87 -9.06 -14.27
N LYS A 12 -5.08 -8.48 -13.08
CA LYS A 12 -4.77 -7.07 -12.84
C LYS A 12 -3.28 -6.77 -12.90
N ALA A 13 -2.44 -7.67 -12.40
CA ALA A 13 -1.01 -7.52 -12.47
C ALA A 13 -0.51 -7.55 -13.92
N GLU A 14 -1.04 -8.47 -14.74
CA GLU A 14 -0.75 -8.52 -16.18
C GLU A 14 -1.19 -7.24 -16.91
N GLU A 15 -2.43 -6.79 -16.68
CA GLU A 15 -2.97 -5.55 -17.27
C GLU A 15 -2.13 -4.31 -16.94
N LEU A 16 -1.60 -4.25 -15.71
CA LEU A 16 -0.81 -3.13 -15.20
C LEU A 16 0.70 -3.29 -15.44
N GLY A 17 1.15 -4.43 -15.97
CA GLY A 17 2.57 -4.73 -16.19
C GLY A 17 3.37 -4.95 -14.90
N PHE A 18 2.73 -5.42 -13.84
CA PHE A 18 3.38 -5.71 -12.55
C PHE A 18 3.46 -7.21 -12.25
N ILE A 19 4.33 -7.56 -11.30
CA ILE A 19 4.39 -8.91 -10.75
C ILE A 19 3.23 -9.08 -9.77
N ARG A 20 2.42 -10.14 -9.93
CA ARG A 20 1.24 -10.44 -9.10
C ARG A 20 1.51 -10.30 -7.61
N ASP A 21 2.55 -10.97 -7.10
CA ASP A 21 2.87 -10.96 -5.66
C ASP A 21 3.24 -9.57 -5.15
N THR A 22 3.81 -8.72 -6.01
CA THR A 22 4.13 -7.34 -5.67
C THR A 22 2.85 -6.51 -5.61
N LEU A 23 1.95 -6.68 -6.58
CA LEU A 23 0.64 -6.03 -6.56
C LEU A 23 -0.15 -6.43 -5.31
N GLU A 24 -0.21 -7.72 -5.00
CA GLU A 24 -0.89 -8.23 -3.81
C GLU A 24 -0.33 -7.62 -2.51
N LYS A 25 1.00 -7.52 -2.40
CA LYS A 25 1.65 -6.87 -1.25
C LYS A 25 1.26 -5.40 -1.13
N VAL A 26 1.25 -4.65 -2.24
CA VAL A 26 0.87 -3.23 -2.22
C VAL A 26 -0.62 -3.06 -1.90
N THR A 27 -1.50 -3.92 -2.42
CA THR A 27 -2.93 -3.88 -2.07
C THR A 27 -3.14 -4.11 -0.57
N ARG A 28 -2.45 -5.11 0.02
CA ARG A 28 -2.47 -5.33 1.47
C ARG A 28 -1.92 -4.16 2.27
N LEU A 29 -0.84 -3.55 1.77
CA LEU A 29 -0.24 -2.38 2.39
C LEU A 29 -1.22 -1.21 2.39
N ALA A 30 -1.98 -1.01 1.30
CA ALA A 30 -3.02 0.02 1.24
C ALA A 30 -4.11 -0.19 2.31
N ASP A 31 -4.56 -1.43 2.53
CA ASP A 31 -5.52 -1.74 3.59
C ASP A 31 -4.96 -1.46 5.00
N ILE A 32 -3.67 -1.71 5.23
CA ILE A 32 -2.99 -1.38 6.49
C ILE A 32 -2.94 0.15 6.68
N LEU A 33 -2.60 0.90 5.63
CA LEU A 33 -2.59 2.36 5.68
C LEU A 33 -3.97 2.94 5.94
N GLU A 34 -5.02 2.36 5.33
CA GLU A 34 -6.41 2.73 5.61
C GLU A 34 -6.77 2.47 7.09
N TYR A 35 -6.35 1.33 7.64
CA TYR A 35 -6.53 1.05 9.07
C TYR A 35 -5.82 2.08 9.96
N PHE A 36 -4.56 2.43 9.65
CA PHE A 36 -3.84 3.45 10.41
C PHE A 36 -4.57 4.80 10.36
N ASN A 37 -5.13 5.17 9.22
CA ASN A 37 -5.83 6.44 9.03
C ASN A 37 -7.25 6.46 9.65
N THR A 38 -7.86 5.30 9.88
CA THR A 38 -9.18 5.19 10.54
C THR A 38 -9.10 4.99 12.05
N SER A 39 -7.96 4.53 12.56
CA SER A 39 -7.72 4.38 14.00
C SER A 39 -7.57 5.75 14.69
N PRO A 40 -8.37 6.08 15.72
CA PRO A 40 -8.32 7.36 16.40
C PRO A 40 -6.95 7.69 17.03
N ILE A 41 -6.17 6.68 17.39
CA ILE A 41 -4.86 6.84 18.02
C ILE A 41 -3.76 6.95 16.96
N LEU A 42 -3.84 6.12 15.91
CA LEU A 42 -2.75 5.98 14.95
C LEU A 42 -2.72 7.09 13.90
N LYS A 43 -3.90 7.61 13.50
CA LYS A 43 -4.00 8.62 12.44
C LYS A 43 -3.21 9.90 12.73
N ASP A 44 -3.14 10.30 14.00
CA ASP A 44 -2.49 11.53 14.45
C ASP A 44 -1.05 11.28 14.94
N SER A 45 -0.66 10.01 15.12
CA SER A 45 0.64 9.64 15.65
C SER A 45 1.58 8.95 14.64
N LEU A 46 1.07 8.52 13.48
CA LEU A 46 1.87 7.89 12.44
C LEU A 46 1.84 8.68 11.13
N ALA A 47 3.01 9.12 10.68
CA ALA A 47 3.19 9.77 9.39
C ALA A 47 3.88 8.80 8.41
N LEU A 48 3.22 8.48 7.28
CA LEU A 48 3.81 7.69 6.21
C LEU A 48 4.90 8.50 5.49
N LYS A 49 6.07 7.90 5.32
CA LYS A 49 7.22 8.51 4.62
C LYS A 49 7.86 7.55 3.61
N GLY A 50 8.99 8.00 3.06
CA GLY A 50 9.84 7.17 2.22
C GLY A 50 9.27 6.97 0.81
N GLY A 51 9.78 5.95 0.12
CA GLY A 51 9.46 5.69 -1.28
C GLY A 51 7.99 5.32 -1.50
N THR A 52 7.36 4.69 -0.51
CA THR A 52 5.94 4.31 -0.57
C THR A 52 5.02 5.52 -0.47
N ALA A 53 5.31 6.46 0.44
CA ALA A 53 4.57 7.73 0.52
C ALA A 53 4.57 8.46 -0.82
N ILE A 54 5.76 8.63 -1.40
CA ILE A 54 5.94 9.40 -2.64
C ILE A 54 5.23 8.71 -3.82
N ASN A 55 5.34 7.38 -3.93
CA ASN A 55 4.70 6.63 -5.02
C ASN A 55 3.18 6.64 -4.94
N LEU A 56 2.58 6.58 -3.74
CA LEU A 56 1.13 6.54 -3.57
C LEU A 56 0.48 7.93 -3.68
N THR A 57 1.19 9.00 -3.31
CA THR A 57 0.57 10.34 -3.13
C THR A 57 1.02 11.39 -4.14
N ILE A 58 2.24 11.30 -4.67
CA ILE A 58 2.81 12.31 -5.57
C ILE A 58 2.87 11.82 -7.00
N PHE A 59 3.27 10.56 -7.21
CA PHE A 59 3.38 9.98 -8.55
C PHE A 59 2.16 9.15 -8.92
N ASN A 60 1.95 8.96 -10.22
CA ASN A 60 0.96 8.02 -10.74
C ASN A 60 1.52 6.59 -10.78
N LEU A 61 1.99 6.09 -9.63
CA LEU A 61 2.49 4.72 -9.44
C LEU A 61 3.44 4.20 -10.54
N PRO A 62 4.55 4.90 -10.85
CA PRO A 62 5.50 4.47 -11.89
C PRO A 62 6.21 3.14 -11.54
N ARG A 63 6.19 2.77 -10.26
CA ARG A 63 6.57 1.45 -9.74
C ARG A 63 5.74 1.14 -8.52
N LEU A 64 5.65 -0.14 -8.18
CA LEU A 64 5.14 -0.58 -6.88
C LEU A 64 6.24 -0.46 -5.80
N SER A 65 5.85 -0.04 -4.60
CA SER A 65 6.73 0.05 -3.42
C SER A 65 6.10 -0.78 -2.32
N VAL A 66 6.85 -1.74 -1.78
CA VAL A 66 6.32 -2.76 -0.84
C VAL A 66 6.73 -2.51 0.61
N ASP A 67 7.61 -1.53 0.86
CA ASP A 67 8.06 -1.16 2.19
C ASP A 67 7.05 -0.20 2.85
N ILE A 68 7.05 -0.16 4.18
CA ILE A 68 6.27 0.81 4.95
C ILE A 68 7.20 1.51 5.94
N ASP A 69 7.52 2.76 5.63
CA ASP A 69 8.31 3.61 6.51
C ASP A 69 7.35 4.58 7.21
N MET A 70 7.33 4.56 8.53
CA MET A 70 6.49 5.46 9.35
C MET A 70 7.36 6.23 10.33
N ASP A 71 7.13 7.53 10.44
CA ASP A 71 7.59 8.30 11.59
C ASP A 71 6.49 8.29 12.65
N TYR A 72 6.85 7.92 13.88
CA TYR A 72 5.95 7.98 15.03
C TYR A 72 6.14 9.30 15.78
N GLN A 73 5.08 10.10 15.84
CA GLN A 73 5.03 11.38 16.54
C GLN A 73 4.12 11.23 17.75
N ILE A 74 4.63 11.61 18.93
CA ILE A 74 3.87 11.78 20.17
C ILE A 74 3.74 13.28 20.44
#